data_AF-A0A061A709-F1
#
_entry.id   AF-A0A061A709-F1
#
_cell.length_a   1.000
_cell.length_b   1.000
_cell.length_c   1.000
_cell.angle_alpha   90.00
_cell.angle_beta   90.00
_cell.angle_gamma   90.00
#
_symmetry.space_group_name_H-M   'P 1'
#
loop_
_entity.id
_entity.type
_entity.pdbx_description
1 polymer ?
#
loop_
_entity_poly.entity_id
_entity_poly.type
_entity_poly.pdbx_seq_one_letter_code
_entity_poly.pdbx_strand_id
1 'polypeptide(L)'
;MRLPGKRDIPVALKTLKAGYSDKQRRDFLAEASIMAQFDHPNIIHLEGVVTRIMIITEYMENGSLDSFLRKHDGQFTIIQLVGVMRGIAAGMTYLADLGYIHRDLAARNILVNSNMVCKVSDFGLSRVLEDDPDAAYTTSGGKIPIRWTAPEAIAYRKFSSSSDVWSYGVVMWEVMSYGERPYWNLTNRDVKDTHTHIQYIVHANHTYTHKKTCVMIPAYLSLSLFLCVCVCVCVCVCVCVCVCV
;
A
#
# COMPACT_ATOMS: atom_id res chain seq x y z
N MET A 1 17.55 -31.28 0.39
CA MET A 1 17.54 -32.08 1.63
C MET A 1 16.08 -32.12 2.09
N ARG A 2 15.37 -33.25 1.91
CA ARG A 2 13.99 -33.40 2.42
C ARG A 2 14.08 -33.80 3.89
N LEU A 3 13.54 -32.99 4.79
CA LEU A 3 13.40 -33.38 6.19
C LEU A 3 12.25 -34.38 6.30
N PRO A 4 12.44 -35.56 6.91
CA PRO A 4 11.38 -36.55 7.07
C PRO A 4 10.18 -35.95 7.81
N GLY A 5 8.97 -36.08 7.25
CA GLY A 5 7.71 -35.66 7.89
C GLY A 5 7.23 -34.24 7.57
N LYS A 6 8.00 -33.42 6.85
CA LYS A 6 7.51 -32.11 6.36
C LYS A 6 6.96 -32.24 4.93
N ARG A 7 5.73 -31.77 4.72
CA ARG A 7 5.16 -31.60 3.38
C ARG A 7 5.94 -30.53 2.63
N ASP A 8 6.13 -30.72 1.33
CA ASP A 8 6.70 -29.68 0.47
C ASP A 8 5.73 -28.49 0.47
N ILE A 9 6.25 -27.29 0.75
CA ILE A 9 5.48 -26.04 0.74
C ILE A 9 5.86 -25.20 -0.49
N PRO A 10 4.89 -24.68 -1.26
CA PRO A 10 5.19 -23.79 -2.37
C PRO A 10 5.71 -22.45 -1.84
N VAL A 11 6.79 -21.94 -2.45
CA VAL A 11 7.45 -20.70 -2.06
C VAL A 11 7.75 -19.83 -3.28
N ALA A 12 7.84 -18.52 -3.07
CA ALA A 12 8.38 -17.59 -4.06
C ALA A 12 9.86 -17.31 -3.76
N LEU A 13 10.67 -17.29 -4.82
CA LEU A 13 12.11 -17.04 -4.72
C LEU A 13 12.45 -15.73 -5.42
N LYS A 14 12.94 -14.74 -4.65
CA LYS A 14 13.55 -13.53 -5.20
C LYS A 14 15.07 -13.73 -5.22
N THR A 15 15.70 -13.52 -6.37
CA THR A 15 17.15 -13.66 -6.54
C THR A 15 17.74 -12.40 -7.14
N LEU A 16 18.93 -11.98 -6.70
CA LEU A 16 19.69 -10.94 -7.40
C LEU A 16 20.32 -11.50 -8.67
N LYS A 17 20.17 -10.77 -9.79
CA LYS A 17 20.83 -11.10 -11.06
C LYS A 17 22.35 -10.97 -10.92
N ALA A 18 23.09 -11.79 -11.68
CA ALA A 18 24.55 -11.69 -11.76
C ALA A 18 24.98 -10.26 -12.16
N GLY A 19 26.11 -9.79 -11.63
CA GLY A 19 26.63 -8.44 -11.87
C GLY A 19 25.97 -7.34 -11.03
N TYR A 20 25.32 -7.68 -9.91
CA TYR A 20 24.77 -6.69 -8.98
C TYR A 20 25.89 -5.85 -8.34
N SER A 21 25.59 -4.59 -8.06
CA SER A 21 26.43 -3.70 -7.25
C SER A 21 26.29 -3.97 -5.76
N ASP A 22 27.28 -3.54 -4.96
CA ASP A 22 27.20 -3.65 -3.49
C ASP A 22 26.00 -2.92 -2.91
N LYS A 23 25.58 -1.80 -3.54
CA LYS A 23 24.36 -1.10 -3.15
C LYS A 23 23.12 -1.98 -3.34
N GLN A 24 22.97 -2.61 -4.50
CA GLN A 24 21.84 -3.51 -4.76
C GLN A 24 21.83 -4.71 -3.81
N ARG A 25 23.00 -5.25 -3.46
CA ARG A 25 23.12 -6.31 -2.45
C ARG A 25 22.65 -5.86 -1.07
N ARG A 26 23.08 -4.68 -0.62
CA ARG A 26 22.66 -4.13 0.68
C ARG A 26 21.16 -3.84 0.71
N ASP A 27 20.63 -3.21 -0.34
CA ASP A 27 19.20 -2.90 -0.44
C ASP A 27 18.35 -4.19 -0.39
N PHE A 28 18.80 -5.24 -1.08
CA PHE A 28 18.13 -6.55 -1.08
C PHE A 28 18.15 -7.24 0.30
N LEU A 29 19.29 -7.23 1.01
CA LEU A 29 19.37 -7.81 2.35
C LEU A 29 18.62 -6.97 3.39
N ALA A 30 18.56 -5.65 3.20
CA ALA A 30 17.78 -4.76 4.06
C ALA A 30 16.28 -5.05 3.94
N GLU A 31 15.76 -5.25 2.73
CA GLU A 31 14.37 -5.67 2.50
C GLU A 31 14.04 -6.98 3.27
N ALA A 32 14.92 -7.98 3.17
CA ALA A 32 14.75 -9.24 3.90
C ALA A 32 14.76 -9.05 5.42
N SER A 33 15.63 -8.18 5.92
CA SER A 33 15.77 -7.90 7.36
C SER A 33 14.54 -7.19 7.92
N ILE A 34 13.92 -6.30 7.13
CA ILE A 34 12.65 -5.66 7.47
C ILE A 34 11.53 -6.69 7.52
N MET A 35 11.40 -7.52 6.48
CA MET A 35 10.38 -8.57 6.43
C MET A 35 10.48 -9.56 7.59
N ALA A 36 11.70 -9.85 8.05
CA ALA A 36 11.94 -10.75 9.18
C ALA A 36 11.37 -10.23 10.53
N GLN A 37 11.00 -8.96 10.62
CA GLN A 37 10.38 -8.39 11.82
C GLN A 37 8.87 -8.61 11.89
N PHE A 38 8.25 -9.09 10.81
CA PHE A 38 6.80 -9.10 10.66
C PHE A 38 6.23 -10.51 10.81
N ASP A 39 5.15 -10.60 11.59
CA ASP A 39 4.31 -11.79 11.72
C ASP A 39 2.84 -11.36 11.78
N HIS A 40 2.19 -11.32 10.62
CA HIS A 40 0.79 -10.92 10.50
C HIS A 40 0.13 -11.57 9.27
N PRO A 41 -1.13 -12.04 9.34
CA PRO A 41 -1.81 -12.74 8.24
C PRO A 41 -2.00 -11.92 6.96
N ASN A 42 -1.90 -10.59 7.03
CA ASN A 42 -2.00 -9.68 5.87
C ASN A 42 -0.67 -9.00 5.51
N ILE A 43 0.46 -9.54 5.99
CA ILE A 43 1.81 -9.14 5.59
C ILE A 43 2.51 -10.35 4.98
N ILE A 44 3.23 -10.18 3.87
CA ILE A 44 3.92 -11.30 3.21
C ILE A 44 4.96 -11.92 4.16
N HIS A 45 4.86 -13.23 4.34
CA HIS A 45 5.71 -13.99 5.26
C HIS A 45 7.06 -14.31 4.62
N LEU A 46 8.14 -14.05 5.37
CA LEU A 46 9.49 -14.45 5.03
C LEU A 46 9.76 -15.86 5.58
N GLU A 47 9.96 -16.82 4.69
CA GLU A 47 10.37 -18.18 5.05
C GLU A 47 11.87 -18.24 5.41
N GLY A 48 12.69 -17.39 4.78
CA GLY A 48 14.09 -17.24 5.13
C GLY A 48 14.96 -16.64 4.04
N VAL A 49 16.26 -16.58 4.34
CA VAL A 49 17.30 -16.10 3.41
C VAL A 49 18.36 -17.19 3.24
N VAL A 50 18.73 -17.50 1.99
CA VAL A 50 19.75 -18.51 1.69
C VAL A 50 21.09 -17.85 1.37
N THR A 51 22.19 -18.51 1.75
CA THR A 51 23.60 -18.11 1.57
C THR A 51 24.01 -17.71 0.14
N ARG A 52 23.17 -17.93 -0.88
CA ARG A 52 23.33 -17.45 -2.26
C ARG A 52 22.54 -16.16 -2.57
N ILE A 53 22.13 -15.41 -1.54
CA ILE A 53 21.39 -14.14 -1.64
C ILE A 53 20.04 -14.36 -2.34
N MET A 54 19.23 -15.23 -1.76
CA MET A 54 17.84 -15.44 -2.15
C MET A 54 16.93 -15.09 -0.98
N ILE A 55 15.85 -14.38 -1.24
CA ILE A 55 14.75 -14.17 -0.30
C ILE A 55 13.68 -15.19 -0.66
N ILE A 56 13.28 -15.98 0.34
CA ILE A 56 12.22 -16.97 0.22
C ILE A 56 11.00 -16.44 0.96
N THR A 57 9.87 -16.30 0.26
CA THR A 57 8.60 -15.95 0.87
C THR A 57 7.57 -17.03 0.62
N GLU A 58 6.46 -16.97 1.36
CA GLU A 58 5.28 -17.73 0.98
C GLU A 58 4.88 -17.42 -0.49
N TYR A 59 4.29 -18.41 -1.15
CA TYR A 59 3.81 -18.26 -2.52
C TYR A 59 2.37 -17.76 -2.55
N MET A 60 2.13 -16.71 -3.34
CA MET A 60 0.82 -16.06 -3.50
C MET A 60 0.28 -16.38 -4.90
N GLU A 61 -0.62 -17.36 -4.99
CA GLU A 61 -0.99 -18.05 -6.24
C GLU A 61 -1.58 -17.14 -7.31
N ASN A 62 -2.24 -16.05 -6.89
CA ASN A 62 -2.93 -15.13 -7.77
C ASN A 62 -2.08 -13.90 -8.13
N GLY A 63 -0.85 -13.81 -7.63
CA GLY A 63 0.08 -12.71 -7.94
C GLY A 63 -0.39 -11.36 -7.38
N SER A 64 -0.11 -10.28 -8.11
CA SER A 64 -0.44 -8.92 -7.66
C SER A 64 -1.93 -8.61 -7.80
N LEU A 65 -2.48 -7.88 -6.82
CA LEU A 65 -3.90 -7.56 -6.72
C LEU A 65 -4.41 -6.76 -7.92
N ASP A 66 -3.63 -5.80 -8.43
CA ASP A 66 -4.02 -5.00 -9.58
C ASP A 66 -4.24 -5.87 -10.84
N SER A 67 -3.34 -6.81 -11.10
CA SER A 67 -3.41 -7.72 -12.24
C SER A 67 -4.48 -8.78 -12.04
N PHE A 68 -4.66 -9.23 -10.79
CA PHE A 68 -5.72 -10.14 -10.41
C PHE A 68 -7.10 -9.53 -10.66
N LEU A 69 -7.34 -8.31 -10.16
CA LEU A 69 -8.61 -7.62 -10.34
C LEU A 69 -8.94 -7.39 -11.83
N ARG A 70 -7.99 -6.93 -12.64
CA ARG A 70 -8.20 -6.72 -14.09
C ARG A 70 -8.58 -8.01 -14.84
N LYS A 71 -8.04 -9.16 -14.41
CA LYS A 71 -8.40 -10.47 -15.00
C LYS A 71 -9.80 -10.94 -14.58
N HIS A 72 -10.32 -10.41 -13.48
CA HIS A 72 -11.59 -10.79 -12.87
C HIS A 72 -12.58 -9.61 -12.83
N ASP A 73 -12.53 -8.75 -13.84
CA ASP A 73 -13.36 -7.54 -13.91
C ASP A 73 -14.85 -7.87 -13.76
N GLY A 74 -15.51 -7.19 -12.82
CA GLY A 74 -16.93 -7.39 -12.48
C GLY A 74 -17.30 -8.73 -11.84
N GLN A 75 -16.34 -9.61 -11.52
CA GLN A 75 -16.63 -10.96 -11.02
C GLN A 75 -16.82 -11.03 -9.49
N PHE A 76 -16.51 -9.96 -8.75
CA PHE A 76 -16.58 -9.95 -7.30
C PHE A 76 -17.76 -9.13 -6.78
N THR A 77 -18.37 -9.61 -5.70
CA THR A 77 -19.35 -8.84 -4.96
C THR A 77 -18.66 -7.70 -4.21
N ILE A 78 -19.42 -6.64 -3.90
CA ILE A 78 -18.92 -5.53 -3.07
C ILE A 78 -18.41 -6.05 -1.71
N ILE A 79 -19.06 -7.05 -1.12
CA ILE A 79 -18.65 -7.64 0.17
C ILE A 79 -17.26 -8.29 0.05
N GLN A 80 -16.97 -9.00 -1.05
CA GLN A 80 -15.65 -9.58 -1.29
C GLN A 80 -14.57 -8.50 -1.46
N LEU A 81 -14.87 -7.43 -2.19
CA LEU A 81 -13.96 -6.29 -2.37
C LEU A 81 -13.70 -5.56 -1.04
N VAL A 82 -14.72 -5.41 -0.19
CA VAL A 82 -14.57 -4.87 1.17
C VAL A 82 -13.71 -5.80 2.04
N GLY A 83 -13.85 -7.12 1.90
CA GLY A 83 -12.98 -8.10 2.57
C GLY A 83 -11.51 -7.94 2.18
N VAL A 84 -11.24 -7.72 0.89
CA VAL A 84 -9.89 -7.40 0.38
C VAL A 84 -9.34 -6.13 1.03
N MET A 85 -10.10 -5.03 0.99
CA MET A 85 -9.71 -3.75 1.58
C MET A 85 -9.44 -3.88 3.09
N ARG A 86 -10.31 -4.58 3.82
CA ARG A 86 -10.15 -4.87 5.26
C ARG A 86 -8.84 -5.59 5.56
N GLY A 87 -8.49 -6.62 4.78
CA GLY A 87 -7.24 -7.35 4.96
C GLY A 87 -6.01 -6.45 4.79
N ILE A 88 -6.01 -5.61 3.75
CA ILE A 88 -4.92 -4.66 3.49
C ILE A 88 -4.81 -3.65 4.65
N ALA A 89 -5.93 -3.10 5.12
CA ALA A 89 -5.97 -2.18 6.25
C ALA A 89 -5.43 -2.82 7.54
N ALA A 90 -5.76 -4.09 7.81
CA ALA A 90 -5.22 -4.82 8.97
C ALA A 90 -3.70 -4.96 8.90
N GLY A 91 -3.14 -5.30 7.74
CA GLY A 91 -1.69 -5.33 7.53
C GLY A 91 -1.03 -3.96 7.72
N MET A 92 -1.62 -2.90 7.17
CA MET A 92 -1.09 -1.54 7.32
C MET A 92 -1.19 -1.01 8.76
N THR A 93 -2.24 -1.38 9.50
CA THR A 93 -2.37 -1.06 10.93
C THR A 93 -1.25 -1.71 11.72
N TYR A 94 -1.00 -3.01 11.48
CA TYR A 94 0.11 -3.73 12.10
C TYR A 94 1.48 -3.09 11.81
N LEU A 95 1.75 -2.66 10.58
CA LEU A 95 2.99 -1.95 10.25
C LEU A 95 3.10 -0.62 11.00
N ALA A 96 2.02 0.16 11.05
CA ALA A 96 2.00 1.44 11.74
C ALA A 96 2.23 1.27 13.25
N ASP A 97 1.63 0.25 13.88
CA ASP A 97 1.82 -0.06 15.30
C ASP A 97 3.27 -0.44 15.64
N LEU A 98 3.98 -1.04 14.68
CA LEU A 98 5.43 -1.32 14.78
C LEU A 98 6.32 -0.13 14.40
N GLY A 99 5.74 1.02 14.06
CA GLY A 99 6.48 2.21 13.64
C GLY A 99 7.08 2.11 12.23
N TYR A 100 6.53 1.27 11.34
CA TYR A 100 6.98 1.15 9.95
C TYR A 100 6.13 1.97 9.00
N ILE A 101 6.79 2.72 8.12
CA ILE A 101 6.17 3.37 6.96
C ILE A 101 6.50 2.58 5.70
N HIS A 102 5.47 2.19 4.95
CA HIS A 102 5.56 1.42 3.72
C HIS A 102 6.14 2.25 2.56
N ARG A 103 5.61 3.46 2.33
CA ARG A 103 6.05 4.47 1.32
C ARG A 103 5.76 4.14 -0.14
N ASP A 104 5.43 2.90 -0.46
CA ASP A 104 5.03 2.47 -1.80
C ASP A 104 3.76 1.59 -1.79
N LEU A 105 2.79 1.94 -0.94
CA LEU A 105 1.55 1.17 -0.88
C LEU A 105 0.72 1.41 -2.17
N ALA A 106 0.47 0.33 -2.91
CA ALA A 106 -0.30 0.33 -4.16
C ALA A 106 -0.82 -1.09 -4.43
N ALA A 107 -1.87 -1.25 -5.23
CA ALA A 107 -2.43 -2.58 -5.52
C ALA A 107 -1.41 -3.53 -6.19
N ARG A 108 -0.44 -3.00 -6.96
CA ARG A 108 0.67 -3.79 -7.53
C ARG A 108 1.59 -4.43 -6.48
N ASN A 109 1.63 -3.87 -5.27
CA ASN A 109 2.46 -4.30 -4.15
C ASN A 109 1.64 -5.08 -3.11
N ILE A 110 0.37 -5.38 -3.40
CA ILE A 110 -0.46 -6.32 -2.65
C ILE A 110 -0.49 -7.64 -3.40
N LEU A 111 -0.19 -8.74 -2.72
CA LEU A 111 -0.26 -10.08 -3.29
C LEU A 111 -1.52 -10.80 -2.83
N VAL A 112 -2.06 -11.68 -3.69
CA VAL A 112 -3.30 -12.42 -3.46
C VAL A 112 -3.03 -13.92 -3.50
N ASN A 113 -3.53 -14.65 -2.49
CA ASN A 113 -3.43 -16.10 -2.47
C ASN A 113 -4.69 -16.77 -3.04
N SER A 114 -4.68 -18.10 -3.12
CA SER A 114 -5.80 -18.93 -3.62
C SER A 114 -7.12 -18.74 -2.88
N ASN A 115 -7.07 -18.30 -1.61
CA ASN A 115 -8.25 -18.05 -0.76
C ASN A 115 -8.67 -16.57 -0.74
N MET A 116 -8.23 -15.75 -1.70
CA MET A 116 -8.52 -14.30 -1.77
C MET A 116 -7.94 -13.48 -0.59
N VAL A 117 -7.04 -14.05 0.20
CA VAL A 117 -6.35 -13.30 1.26
C VAL A 117 -5.29 -12.42 0.60
N CYS A 118 -5.36 -11.13 0.92
CA CYS A 118 -4.44 -10.12 0.44
C CYS A 118 -3.34 -9.86 1.47
N LYS A 119 -2.09 -9.77 1.01
CA LYS A 119 -0.93 -9.47 1.85
C LYS A 119 -0.12 -8.31 1.29
N VAL A 120 0.24 -7.37 2.14
CA VAL A 120 1.14 -6.25 1.80
C VAL A 120 2.54 -6.82 1.56
N SER A 121 3.22 -6.34 0.51
CA SER A 121 4.56 -6.78 0.09
C SER A 121 5.37 -5.61 -0.47
N ASP A 122 6.60 -5.88 -0.88
CA ASP A 122 7.56 -4.91 -1.45
C ASP A 122 8.00 -3.81 -0.45
N PHE A 123 8.80 -4.25 0.53
CA PHE A 123 9.34 -3.38 1.57
C PHE A 123 10.65 -2.69 1.18
N GLY A 124 11.02 -2.67 -0.11
CA GLY A 124 12.30 -2.11 -0.56
C GLY A 124 12.46 -0.62 -0.23
N LEU A 125 11.34 0.11 -0.13
CA LEU A 125 11.30 1.52 0.24
C LEU A 125 10.93 1.76 1.71
N SER A 126 10.51 0.72 2.45
CA SER A 126 9.99 0.86 3.81
C SER A 126 11.08 1.24 4.81
N ARG A 127 10.70 1.98 5.85
CA ARG A 127 11.62 2.48 6.88
C ARG A 127 10.95 2.47 8.25
N VAL A 128 11.78 2.31 9.27
CA VAL A 128 11.40 2.45 10.69
C VAL A 128 11.38 3.93 11.02
N LEU A 129 10.36 4.38 11.75
CA LEU A 129 10.31 5.68 12.40
C LEU A 129 11.33 5.72 13.54
N GLU A 130 12.22 6.71 13.54
CA GLU A 130 12.96 7.06 14.77
C GLU A 130 11.94 7.55 15.82
N ASP A 131 12.23 7.38 17.13
CA ASP A 131 11.33 7.41 18.32
C ASP A 131 10.34 8.60 18.51
N ASP A 132 10.09 9.44 17.51
CA ASP A 132 9.12 10.53 17.52
C ASP A 132 7.82 10.11 16.78
N PRO A 133 6.64 10.13 17.45
CA PRO A 133 5.34 9.82 16.84
C PRO A 133 4.93 10.76 15.71
N ASP A 134 5.49 11.98 15.66
CA ASP A 134 5.31 12.96 14.58
C ASP A 134 6.45 12.89 13.55
N ALA A 135 7.35 11.91 13.65
CA ALA A 135 8.50 11.77 12.77
C ALA A 135 8.06 11.59 11.32
N ALA A 136 8.23 12.65 10.54
CA ALA A 136 8.22 12.57 9.09
C ALA A 136 9.63 12.30 8.59
N TYR A 137 9.87 11.13 8.00
CA TYR A 137 11.19 10.82 7.41
C TYR A 137 11.39 11.63 6.13
N THR A 138 12.55 12.28 5.98
CA THR A 138 12.96 13.02 4.78
C THR A 138 13.98 12.22 3.97
N THR A 139 13.64 11.84 2.73
CA THR A 139 14.55 11.09 1.84
C THR A 139 15.29 12.00 0.86
N SER A 140 16.61 11.85 0.74
CA SER A 140 17.45 12.50 -0.28
C SER A 140 17.57 11.61 -1.52
N GLY A 141 16.59 11.70 -2.43
CA GLY A 141 16.62 11.03 -3.74
C GLY A 141 15.62 9.87 -3.91
N GLY A 142 15.54 9.35 -5.14
CA GLY A 142 14.61 8.28 -5.54
C GLY A 142 13.35 8.75 -6.27
N LYS A 143 12.86 7.95 -7.23
CA LYS A 143 11.58 8.17 -7.92
C LYS A 143 10.43 7.91 -6.94
N ILE A 144 9.55 8.87 -6.78
CA ILE A 144 8.33 8.75 -5.96
C ILE A 144 7.17 8.28 -6.86
N PRO A 145 6.34 7.30 -6.43
CA PRO A 145 5.16 6.86 -7.15
C PRO A 145 4.01 7.89 -7.01
N ILE A 146 4.16 9.04 -7.70
CA ILE A 146 3.34 10.27 -7.56
C ILE A 146 1.84 10.02 -7.37
N ARG A 147 1.24 9.07 -8.09
CA ARG A 147 -0.21 8.83 -8.07
C ARG A 147 -0.71 8.20 -6.77
N TRP A 148 0.16 7.52 -6.04
CA TRP A 148 -0.18 6.90 -4.75
C TRP A 148 0.33 7.73 -3.58
N THR A 149 1.29 8.62 -3.81
CA THR A 149 1.95 9.35 -2.73
C THR A 149 1.14 10.56 -2.27
N ALA A 150 1.07 10.74 -0.95
CA ALA A 150 0.47 11.90 -0.32
C ALA A 150 1.15 13.22 -0.72
N PRO A 151 0.41 14.33 -0.77
CA PRO A 151 0.93 15.58 -1.29
C PRO A 151 2.08 16.17 -0.43
N GLU A 152 2.07 15.99 0.89
CA GLU A 152 3.16 16.39 1.80
C GLU A 152 4.43 15.54 1.59
N ALA A 153 4.26 14.25 1.26
CA ALA A 153 5.36 13.37 0.93
C ALA A 153 5.97 13.69 -0.45
N ILE A 154 5.17 14.21 -1.39
CA ILE A 154 5.66 14.71 -2.67
C ILE A 154 6.41 16.04 -2.50
N ALA A 155 5.79 17.01 -1.83
CA ALA A 155 6.28 18.38 -1.73
C ALA A 155 7.49 18.49 -0.79
N TYR A 156 7.38 17.89 0.39
CA TYR A 156 8.35 18.07 1.47
C TYR A 156 9.15 16.80 1.77
N ARG A 157 8.97 15.74 0.98
CA ARG A 157 9.60 14.43 1.21
C ARG A 157 9.27 13.85 2.59
N LYS A 158 8.19 14.30 3.23
CA LYS A 158 7.74 13.90 4.57
C LYS A 158 6.85 12.66 4.50
N PHE A 159 7.39 11.51 4.88
CA PHE A 159 6.63 10.24 4.94
C PHE A 159 6.26 9.90 6.37
N SER A 160 5.03 9.45 6.58
CA SER A 160 4.44 9.01 7.85
C SER A 160 3.37 7.95 7.63
N SER A 161 2.87 7.34 8.69
CA SER A 161 1.70 6.43 8.62
C SER A 161 0.49 7.11 7.97
N SER A 162 0.27 8.41 8.20
CA SER A 162 -0.80 9.18 7.53
C SER A 162 -0.60 9.30 6.01
N SER A 163 0.66 9.40 5.55
CA SER A 163 0.96 9.38 4.11
C SER A 163 0.71 8.00 3.46
N ASP A 164 0.84 6.93 4.23
CA ASP A 164 0.43 5.59 3.79
C ASP A 164 -1.10 5.43 3.81
N VAL A 165 -1.82 6.09 4.72
CA VAL A 165 -3.30 6.14 4.70
C VAL A 165 -3.82 6.81 3.43
N TRP A 166 -3.16 7.87 2.95
CA TRP A 166 -3.47 8.43 1.62
C TRP A 166 -3.30 7.38 0.52
N SER A 167 -2.17 6.68 0.54
CA SER A 167 -1.85 5.62 -0.42
C SER A 167 -2.90 4.49 -0.37
N TYR A 168 -3.36 4.13 0.82
CA TYR A 168 -4.44 3.16 1.03
C TYR A 168 -5.77 3.65 0.41
N GLY A 169 -6.10 4.93 0.52
CA GLY A 169 -7.25 5.52 -0.18
C GLY A 169 -7.19 5.34 -1.70
N VAL A 170 -5.99 5.46 -2.29
CA VAL A 170 -5.77 5.16 -3.72
C VAL A 170 -5.94 3.67 -4.00
N VAL A 171 -5.44 2.78 -3.12
CA VAL A 171 -5.66 1.33 -3.24
C VAL A 171 -7.13 0.95 -3.17
N MET A 172 -7.92 1.57 -2.27
CA MET A 172 -9.37 1.35 -2.23
C MET A 172 -10.02 1.69 -3.57
N TRP A 173 -9.59 2.79 -4.20
CA TRP A 173 -10.07 3.16 -5.53
C TRP A 173 -9.65 2.11 -6.58
N GLU A 174 -8.39 1.65 -6.58
CA GLU A 174 -7.93 0.57 -7.46
C GLU A 174 -8.77 -0.71 -7.28
N VAL A 175 -9.11 -1.08 -6.04
CA VAL A 175 -9.94 -2.25 -5.75
C VAL A 175 -11.35 -2.10 -6.33
N MET A 176 -12.01 -0.97 -6.08
CA MET A 176 -13.38 -0.72 -6.53
C MET A 176 -13.49 -0.49 -8.04
N SER A 177 -12.41 -0.11 -8.69
CA SER A 177 -12.30 0.08 -10.14
C SER A 177 -11.64 -1.10 -10.85
N TYR A 178 -11.50 -2.25 -10.18
CA TYR A 178 -10.94 -3.47 -10.75
C TYR A 178 -9.53 -3.31 -11.37
N GLY A 179 -8.68 -2.51 -10.72
CA GLY A 179 -7.27 -2.34 -11.08
C GLY A 179 -7.04 -1.34 -12.22
N GLU A 180 -7.97 -0.42 -12.44
CA GLU A 180 -7.77 0.75 -13.29
C GLU A 180 -6.58 1.60 -12.83
N ARG A 181 -6.02 2.38 -13.76
CA ARG A 181 -4.89 3.26 -13.45
C ARG A 181 -5.38 4.51 -12.71
N PRO A 182 -4.94 4.80 -11.47
CA PRO A 182 -5.37 5.99 -10.75
C PRO A 182 -5.07 7.25 -11.55
N TYR A 183 -6.03 8.16 -11.72
CA TYR A 183 -5.92 9.38 -12.56
C TYR A 183 -5.74 9.13 -14.07
N TRP A 184 -5.98 7.91 -14.57
CA TRP A 184 -5.97 7.57 -16.00
C TRP A 184 -4.75 8.16 -16.76
N ASN A 185 -5.02 8.97 -17.78
CA ASN A 185 -4.04 9.53 -18.71
C ASN A 185 -3.38 10.83 -18.22
N LEU A 186 -3.72 11.35 -17.03
CA LEU A 186 -3.09 12.56 -16.50
C LEU A 186 -1.58 12.38 -16.34
N THR A 187 -0.78 13.38 -16.68
CA THR A 187 0.67 13.29 -16.47
C THR A 187 1.00 13.35 -14.98
N ASN A 188 2.21 12.95 -14.58
CA ASN A 188 2.65 13.12 -13.19
C ASN A 188 2.71 14.61 -12.78
N ARG A 189 2.76 15.55 -13.73
CA ARG A 189 2.67 16.97 -13.45
C ARG A 189 1.23 17.34 -13.07
N ASP A 190 0.27 16.96 -13.90
CA ASP A 190 -1.15 17.25 -13.68
C ASP A 190 -1.67 16.63 -12.37
N VAL A 191 -1.20 15.42 -12.03
CA VAL A 191 -1.53 14.77 -10.75
C VAL A 191 -0.97 15.56 -9.56
N LYS A 192 0.28 16.05 -9.64
CA LYS A 192 0.85 16.90 -8.59
C LYS A 192 0.09 18.22 -8.44
N ASP A 193 -0.30 18.83 -9.55
CA ASP A 193 -1.06 20.07 -9.53
C ASP A 193 -2.44 19.81 -8.88
N THR A 194 -3.09 18.69 -9.20
CA THR A 194 -4.34 18.25 -8.56
C THR A 194 -4.15 18.04 -7.05
N HIS A 195 -3.10 17.34 -6.65
CA HIS A 195 -2.73 17.11 -5.25
C HIS A 195 -2.49 18.42 -4.47
N THR A 196 -1.85 19.40 -5.10
CA THR A 196 -1.62 20.73 -4.52
C THR A 196 -2.93 21.49 -4.29
N HIS A 197 -3.87 21.41 -5.24
CA HIS A 197 -5.21 21.98 -5.08
C HIS A 197 -5.99 21.32 -3.94
N ILE A 198 -5.88 20.00 -3.78
CA ILE A 198 -6.51 19.29 -2.64
C ILE A 198 -5.97 19.83 -1.33
N GLN A 199 -4.65 19.95 -1.18
CA GLN A 199 -4.05 20.52 0.03
C GLN A 199 -4.58 21.93 0.30
N TYR A 200 -4.63 22.79 -0.72
CA TYR A 200 -5.15 24.15 -0.55
C TYR A 200 -6.61 24.15 -0.07
N ILE A 201 -7.47 23.30 -0.64
CA ILE A 201 -8.88 23.20 -0.23
C ILE A 201 -8.99 22.70 1.22
N VAL A 202 -8.23 21.67 1.60
CA VAL A 202 -8.24 21.12 2.97
C VAL A 202 -7.75 22.15 3.99
N HIS A 203 -6.69 22.90 3.68
CA HIS A 203 -6.16 23.95 4.57
C HIS A 203 -7.05 25.19 4.61
N ALA A 204 -7.72 25.53 3.50
CA ALA A 204 -8.63 26.68 3.43
C ALA A 204 -9.99 26.41 4.09
N ASN A 205 -10.40 25.14 4.24
CA ASN A 205 -11.70 24.75 4.77
C ASN A 205 -11.62 24.07 6.14
N HIS A 206 -11.33 24.86 7.19
CA HIS A 206 -12.01 24.66 8.48
C HIS A 206 -13.49 25.10 8.43
N THR A 207 -13.94 25.64 7.30
CA THR A 207 -15.32 26.06 7.03
C THR A 207 -15.57 25.99 5.51
N TYR A 208 -16.05 24.88 4.93
CA TYR A 208 -16.95 24.93 3.77
C TYR A 208 -17.46 23.54 3.39
N THR A 209 -18.77 23.40 3.53
CA THR A 209 -19.63 22.36 2.97
C THR A 209 -19.86 22.62 1.48
N HIS A 210 -19.90 21.53 0.71
CA HIS A 210 -20.44 21.41 -0.66
C HIS A 210 -19.95 22.39 -1.74
N LYS A 211 -19.01 21.93 -2.59
CA LYS A 211 -19.04 22.20 -4.05
C LYS A 211 -18.43 21.03 -4.83
N LYS A 212 -19.14 20.65 -5.91
CA LYS A 212 -18.90 19.47 -6.75
C LYS A 212 -17.64 19.64 -7.60
N THR A 213 -16.52 19.12 -7.13
CA THR A 213 -15.35 18.85 -7.96
C THR A 213 -14.93 17.41 -7.66
N CYS A 214 -14.99 16.52 -8.66
CA CYS A 214 -14.55 15.13 -8.53
C CYS A 214 -13.04 15.12 -8.28
N VAL A 215 -12.68 15.14 -7.01
CA VAL A 215 -11.31 15.01 -6.57
C VAL A 215 -11.31 13.87 -5.56
N MET A 216 -10.45 12.88 -5.76
CA MET A 216 -10.24 11.83 -4.74
C MET A 216 -9.75 12.53 -3.48
N ILE A 217 -10.63 12.71 -2.51
CA ILE A 217 -10.30 13.21 -1.17
C ILE A 217 -10.39 12.00 -0.24
N PRO A 218 -9.27 11.38 0.17
CA PRO A 218 -9.26 10.58 1.37
C PRO A 218 -9.53 11.54 2.54
N ALA A 219 -10.69 11.41 3.18
CA ALA A 219 -11.01 12.22 4.35
C ALA A 219 -10.03 11.89 5.49
N TYR A 220 -9.34 12.89 6.02
CA TYR A 220 -8.58 12.80 7.26
C TYR A 220 -9.56 12.64 8.43
N LEU A 221 -9.38 11.63 9.29
CA LEU A 221 -10.06 11.56 10.58
C LEU A 221 -9.09 11.10 11.67
N SER A 222 -9.08 11.86 12.77
CA SER A 222 -8.26 11.64 13.96
C SER A 222 -8.68 10.37 14.70
N LEU A 223 -7.71 9.74 15.36
CA LEU A 223 -7.74 8.42 16.01
C LEU A 223 -8.68 8.26 17.23
N SER A 224 -9.71 9.08 17.38
CA SER A 224 -10.63 8.99 18.51
C SER A 224 -12.07 9.27 18.07
N LEU A 225 -12.89 8.21 18.13
CA LEU A 225 -14.34 8.13 17.95
C LEU A 225 -14.89 8.11 16.49
N PHE A 226 -15.55 6.99 16.20
CA PHE A 226 -16.44 6.68 15.07
C PHE A 226 -15.80 6.63 13.67
N LEU A 227 -15.60 5.39 13.20
CA LEU A 227 -15.28 5.04 11.83
C LEU A 227 -16.36 5.56 10.86
N CYS A 228 -16.00 6.61 10.12
CA CYS A 228 -16.66 6.93 8.87
C CYS A 228 -15.60 7.46 7.90
N VAL A 229 -14.82 6.54 7.29
CA VAL A 229 -14.04 6.90 6.11
C VAL A 229 -15.02 7.00 4.95
N CYS A 230 -15.69 8.15 4.82
CA CYS A 230 -16.37 8.53 3.59
C CYS A 230 -15.29 8.75 2.52
N VAL A 231 -14.85 7.68 1.86
CA VAL A 231 -14.26 7.84 0.53
C VAL A 231 -15.41 8.20 -0.40
N CYS A 232 -15.66 9.49 -0.58
CA CYS A 232 -16.49 9.99 -1.67
C CYS A 232 -15.79 9.66 -2.99
N VAL A 233 -15.92 8.41 -3.46
CA VAL A 233 -15.60 8.03 -4.83
C VAL A 233 -16.73 8.59 -5.69
N CYS A 234 -16.65 9.88 -6.05
CA CYS A 234 -17.60 10.48 -6.98
C CYS A 234 -17.35 9.92 -8.40
N VAL A 235 -17.98 8.78 -8.70
CA VAL A 235 -18.28 8.32 -10.05
C VAL A 235 -19.78 8.05 -10.11
N CYS A 236 -20.61 9.08 -10.27
CA CYS A 236 -22.05 9.04 -10.60
C CYS A 236 -22.99 8.01 -9.92
N VAL A 237 -22.55 7.28 -8.90
CA VAL A 237 -23.33 6.33 -8.09
C VAL A 237 -22.78 6.48 -6.68
N CYS A 238 -23.57 7.08 -5.79
CA CYS A 238 -23.26 7.15 -4.37
C CYS A 238 -23.23 5.73 -3.79
N VAL A 239 -22.06 5.10 -3.73
CA VAL A 239 -21.81 3.98 -2.82
C VAL A 239 -20.98 4.53 -1.66
N CYS A 240 -21.66 5.02 -0.63
CA CYS A 240 -21.03 5.19 0.68
C CYS A 240 -20.74 3.80 1.24
N VAL A 241 -19.51 3.33 1.12
CA VAL A 241 -19.07 2.16 1.89
C VAL A 241 -18.67 2.66 3.27
N CYS A 242 -19.65 2.77 4.17
CA CYS A 242 -19.37 2.88 5.60
C CYS A 242 -18.83 1.54 6.08
N VAL A 243 -17.50 1.40 6.19
CA VAL A 243 -16.92 0.30 6.97
C VAL A 243 -16.92 0.75 8.43
N CYS A 244 -17.99 0.41 9.15
CA CYS A 244 -17.93 0.37 10.61
C CYS A 244 -17.09 -0.86 10.99
N VAL A 245 -16.00 -0.64 11.74
CA VAL A 245 -15.33 -1.70 12.52
C VAL A 245 -15.82 -1.57 13.95
#